data_AF-A0ABD3SMR7-F1
#
_entry.id   AF-A0ABD3SMR7-F1
#
_cell.length_a   1.000
_cell.length_b   1.000
_cell.length_c   1.000
_cell.angle_alpha   90.00
_cell.angle_beta   90.00
_cell.angle_gamma   90.00
#
_symmetry.space_group_name_H-M   'P 1'
#
loop_
_entity.id
_entity.type
_entity.pdbx_description
1 polymer ?
#
loop_
_entity_poly.entity_id
_entity_poly.type
_entity_poly.pdbx_seq_one_letter_code
_entity_poly.pdbx_strand_id
1 'polypeptide(L)'
;MISSSCYYFLVVTLLLYVSPLSSAADSIQGCGGFVEVELRTLDGLVKDRTQCAPNGYYFIPVYDKGSFLIKIKGPKGWSCTPEQVEFLATSY
;
A
#
# COMPACT_ATOMS: atom_id res chain seq x y z
N MET A 1 24.72 -48.20 9.71
CA MET A 1 24.28 -47.88 8.34
C MET A 1 22.85 -47.35 8.45
N ILE A 2 22.63 -46.06 8.22
CA ILE A 2 21.28 -45.48 8.24
C ILE A 2 20.57 -45.94 6.97
N SER A 3 19.43 -46.63 7.13
CA SER A 3 18.63 -47.15 6.02
C SER A 3 18.18 -46.02 5.09
N SER A 4 18.13 -46.26 3.76
CA SER A 4 17.69 -45.27 2.76
C SER A 4 16.32 -44.66 3.07
N SER A 5 15.44 -45.42 3.74
CA SER A 5 14.14 -44.93 4.21
C SER A 5 14.25 -43.85 5.30
N CYS A 6 15.25 -43.95 6.18
CA CYS A 6 15.51 -42.95 7.22
C CYS A 6 16.07 -41.64 6.63
N TYR A 7 16.87 -41.73 5.56
CA TYR A 7 17.37 -40.54 4.86
C TYR A 7 16.23 -39.75 4.20
N TYR A 8 15.32 -40.45 3.51
CA TYR A 8 14.13 -39.83 2.93
C TYR A 8 13.25 -39.17 3.97
N PHE A 9 13.03 -39.84 5.12
CA PHE A 9 12.24 -39.27 6.20
C PHE A 9 12.87 -37.97 6.72
N LEU A 10 14.19 -37.98 7.01
CA LEU A 10 14.91 -36.81 7.51
C LEU A 10 14.89 -35.63 6.52
N VAL A 11 15.06 -35.90 5.22
CA VAL A 11 15.02 -34.87 4.17
C VAL A 11 13.62 -34.26 4.06
N VAL A 12 12.56 -35.07 4.13
CA VAL A 12 11.18 -34.58 4.08
C VAL A 12 10.86 -33.73 5.31
N THR A 13 11.24 -34.16 6.52
CA THR A 13 11.02 -33.35 7.74
C THR A 13 11.80 -32.04 7.70
N LEU A 14 13.03 -32.05 7.17
CA LEU A 14 13.85 -30.86 7.00
C LEU A 14 13.23 -29.88 5.99
N LEU A 15 12.73 -30.37 4.85
CA LEU A 15 12.07 -29.56 3.83
C LEU A 15 10.76 -28.94 4.33
N LEU A 16 9.99 -29.68 5.13
CA LEU A 16 8.78 -29.16 5.77
C LEU A 16 9.10 -28.07 6.81
N TYR A 17 10.21 -28.20 7.55
CA TYR A 17 10.63 -27.21 8.54
C TYR A 17 11.06 -25.87 7.92
N VAL A 18 11.58 -25.88 6.68
CA VAL A 18 12.04 -24.67 5.97
C VAL A 18 10.87 -23.88 5.34
N SER A 19 9.72 -24.51 5.15
CA SER A 19 8.61 -23.97 4.36
C SER A 19 7.76 -22.83 4.97
N PRO A 20 7.60 -22.64 6.30
CA PRO A 20 6.73 -21.59 6.81
C PRO A 20 7.46 -20.25 7.08
N LEU A 21 8.58 -19.96 6.40
CA LEU A 21 9.18 -18.62 6.45
C LEU A 21 8.71 -17.72 5.30
N SER A 22 7.42 -17.77 4.97
CA SER A 22 6.80 -16.72 4.16
C SER A 22 6.64 -15.50 5.06
N SER A 23 7.68 -14.65 5.10
CA SER A 23 7.58 -13.32 5.69
C SER A 23 6.53 -12.54 4.89
N ALA A 24 5.33 -12.39 5.47
CA ALA A 24 4.43 -11.34 5.03
C ALA A 24 5.18 -10.03 5.27
N ALA A 25 5.59 -9.36 4.19
CA ALA A 25 6.17 -8.04 4.26
C ALA A 25 5.08 -7.08 4.76
N ASP A 26 4.96 -6.95 6.08
CA ASP A 26 4.09 -5.96 6.69
C ASP A 26 4.79 -4.60 6.58
N SER A 27 4.21 -3.71 5.77
CA SER A 27 4.65 -2.33 5.64
C SER A 27 4.60 -1.68 7.03
N ILE A 28 5.75 -1.28 7.57
CA ILE A 28 5.97 -0.63 8.88
C ILE A 28 4.71 0.12 9.35
N GLN A 29 3.87 -0.55 10.14
CA GLN A 29 2.63 0.01 10.67
C GLN A 29 2.98 1.01 11.77
N GLY A 30 3.10 2.28 11.41
CA GLY A 30 3.17 3.37 12.39
C GLY A 30 1.93 3.37 13.29
N CYS A 31 2.11 3.74 14.56
CA CYS A 31 1.12 3.68 15.65
C CYS A 31 -0.13 4.60 15.48
N GLY A 32 -0.48 5.00 14.25
CA GLY A 32 -1.57 5.93 13.92
C GLY A 32 -2.36 5.60 12.65
N GLY A 33 -2.10 4.47 12.00
CA GLY A 33 -2.73 4.10 10.72
C GLY A 33 -2.15 4.84 9.52
N PHE A 34 -2.69 4.57 8.32
CA PHE A 34 -2.28 5.21 7.06
C PHE A 34 -3.42 6.03 6.48
N VAL A 35 -3.08 7.15 5.85
CA VAL A 35 -4.00 7.93 5.04
C VAL A 35 -3.78 7.53 3.59
N GLU A 36 -4.86 7.20 2.90
CA GLU A 36 -4.87 6.90 1.49
C GLU A 36 -5.21 8.17 0.71
N VAL A 37 -4.30 8.59 -0.17
CA VAL A 37 -4.48 9.76 -1.04
C VAL A 37 -4.61 9.26 -2.46
N GLU A 38 -5.65 9.74 -3.14
CA GLU A 38 -6.02 9.29 -4.46
C GLU A 38 -6.26 10.48 -5.40
N LEU A 39 -5.53 10.54 -6.50
CA LEU A 39 -5.71 11.52 -7.57
C LEU A 39 -6.62 10.92 -8.64
N ARG A 40 -7.72 11.61 -8.95
CA ARG A 40 -8.68 11.21 -9.98
C ARG A 40 -8.91 12.32 -11.00
N THR A 41 -9.25 11.96 -12.23
CA THR A 41 -9.91 12.90 -13.15
C THR A 41 -11.36 13.11 -12.73
N LEU A 42 -12.01 14.17 -13.23
CA LEU A 42 -13.44 14.39 -12.99
C LEU A 42 -14.33 13.26 -13.53
N ASP A 43 -13.87 12.55 -14.57
CA ASP A 43 -14.55 11.36 -15.12
C ASP A 43 -14.43 10.12 -14.20
N GLY A 44 -13.71 10.23 -13.08
CA GLY A 44 -13.53 9.15 -12.11
C GLY A 44 -12.34 8.22 -12.38
N LEU A 45 -11.52 8.50 -13.40
CA LEU A 45 -10.31 7.71 -13.67
C LEU A 45 -9.25 7.98 -12.60
N VAL A 46 -8.79 6.93 -11.94
CA VAL A 46 -7.71 7.00 -10.93
C VAL A 46 -6.38 7.12 -11.65
N LYS A 47 -5.68 8.25 -11.43
CA LYS A 47 -4.37 8.53 -12.02
C LYS A 47 -3.23 8.10 -11.10
N ASP A 48 -3.39 8.32 -9.80
CA ASP A 48 -2.42 7.91 -8.77
C ASP A 48 -3.14 7.54 -7.47
N ARG A 49 -2.57 6.60 -6.73
CA ARG A 49 -3.09 6.15 -5.43
C ARG A 49 -1.92 5.74 -4.55
N THR A 50 -1.83 6.34 -3.38
CA THR A 50 -0.75 6.07 -2.42
C THR A 50 -1.26 5.95 -1.00
N GLN A 51 -0.46 5.33 -0.14
CA GLN A 51 -0.66 5.32 1.30
C GLN A 51 0.49 6.06 1.96
N CYS A 52 0.17 7.07 2.75
CA CYS A 52 1.15 7.91 3.41
C CYS A 52 0.90 7.99 4.92
N ALA A 53 1.90 8.51 5.62
CA ALA A 53 1.78 8.80 7.03
C ALA A 53 0.61 9.78 7.28
N PRO A 54 -0.09 9.65 8.41
CA PRO A 54 -1.26 10.46 8.72
C PRO A 54 -0.92 11.94 8.96
N ASN A 55 0.33 12.22 9.33
CA ASN A 55 0.83 13.57 9.58
C ASN A 55 1.94 13.88 8.58
N GLY A 56 1.90 15.05 7.97
CA GLY A 56 2.93 15.55 7.06
C GLY A 56 2.35 16.11 5.77
N TYR A 57 3.19 16.15 4.74
CA TYR A 57 2.81 16.54 3.39
C TYR A 57 3.13 15.40 2.41
N TYR A 58 2.36 15.34 1.33
CA TYR A 58 2.59 14.41 0.23
C TYR A 58 2.70 15.19 -1.08
N PHE A 59 3.60 14.75 -1.96
CA PHE A 59 3.77 15.32 -3.29
C PHE A 59 3.13 14.41 -4.33
N ILE A 60 2.17 14.97 -5.08
CA ILE A 60 1.53 14.29 -6.20
C ILE A 60 2.07 14.90 -7.50
N PRO A 61 2.86 14.18 -8.32
CA PRO A 61 3.28 14.68 -9.60
C PRO A 61 2.09 14.73 -10.57
N VAL A 62 1.75 15.92 -11.07
CA VAL A 62 0.71 16.11 -12.08
C VAL A 62 1.36 16.50 -13.40
N TYR A 63 1.32 15.60 -14.38
CA TYR A 63 1.95 15.80 -15.69
C TYR A 63 0.97 16.34 -16.74
N ASP A 64 -0.29 15.91 -16.67
CA ASP A 64 -1.33 16.28 -17.62
C ASP A 64 -2.02 17.58 -17.20
N LYS A 65 -2.44 18.39 -18.17
CA LYS A 65 -3.30 19.55 -17.90
C LYS A 65 -4.75 19.08 -17.77
N GLY A 66 -5.51 19.70 -16.88
CA GLY A 66 -6.94 19.42 -16.74
C GLY A 66 -7.43 19.59 -15.31
N SER A 67 -8.70 19.25 -15.12
CA SER A 67 -9.34 19.28 -13.80
C SER A 67 -9.19 17.93 -13.11
N PHE A 68 -8.72 17.95 -11.88
CA PHE A 68 -8.48 16.78 -11.07
C PHE A 68 -9.17 16.91 -9.72
N LEU A 69 -9.45 15.75 -9.12
CA LEU A 69 -10.02 15.60 -7.80
C LEU A 69 -9.07 14.77 -6.95
N ILE A 70 -8.60 15.34 -5.84
CA ILE A 70 -7.85 14.63 -4.81
C ILE A 70 -8.85 14.14 -3.78
N LYS A 71 -8.86 12.83 -3.49
CA LYS A 71 -9.66 12.22 -2.43
C LYS A 71 -8.73 11.67 -1.35
N ILE A 72 -9.07 11.95 -0.11
CA ILE A 72 -8.30 11.56 1.07
C ILE A 72 -9.17 10.63 1.91
N LYS A 73 -8.66 9.44 2.22
CA LYS A 73 -9.32 8.46 3.09
C LYS A 73 -8.43 8.15 4.28
N GLY A 74 -8.89 8.53 5.46
CA GLY A 74 -8.26 8.13 6.72
C GLY A 74 -8.58 6.68 7.12
N PRO A 75 -7.90 6.17 8.15
CA PRO A 75 -8.21 4.87 8.75
C PRO A 75 -9.60 4.86 9.40
N LYS A 76 -10.11 3.67 9.73
CA LYS A 76 -11.47 3.50 10.30
C LYS A 76 -11.67 4.40 11.53
N GLY A 77 -12.64 5.31 11.46
CA GLY A 77 -12.99 6.23 12.55
C GLY A 77 -12.33 7.62 12.47
N TRP A 78 -11.50 7.89 11.46
CA TRP A 78 -10.98 9.24 11.19
C TRP A 78 -11.97 10.07 10.38
N SER A 79 -12.06 11.36 10.71
CA SER A 79 -12.72 12.38 9.90
C SER A 79 -11.67 13.22 9.20
N CYS A 80 -11.61 13.15 7.87
CA CYS A 80 -10.76 14.00 7.06
C CYS A 80 -11.59 15.16 6.51
N THR A 81 -11.21 16.39 6.83
CA THR A 81 -11.87 17.60 6.33
C THR A 81 -10.82 18.51 5.69
N PRO A 82 -10.90 18.79 4.38
CA PRO A 82 -11.84 18.23 3.41
C PRO A 82 -11.52 16.77 3.03
N GLU A 83 -12.55 15.96 2.73
CA GLU A 83 -12.37 14.58 2.22
C GLU A 83 -11.95 14.59 0.75
N GLN A 84 -12.36 15.60 -0.01
CA GLN A 84 -12.01 15.77 -1.41
C GLN A 84 -11.81 17.23 -1.79
N VAL A 85 -10.86 17.48 -2.69
CA VAL A 85 -10.54 18.81 -3.20
C VAL A 85 -10.38 18.74 -4.71
N GLU A 86 -11.10 19.60 -5.41
CA GLU A 86 -10.96 19.77 -6.86
C GLU A 86 -9.99 20.90 -7.17
N PHE A 87 -9.14 20.72 -8.17
CA PHE A 87 -8.20 21.73 -8.63
C PHE A 87 -7.96 21.62 -10.14
N LEU A 88 -7.60 22.75 -10.76
CA LEU A 88 -7.24 22.82 -12.17
C LEU A 88 -5.71 22.84 -12.29
N ALA A 89 -5.14 21.80 -12.89
CA ALA A 89 -3.72 21.77 -13.23
C ALA A 89 -3.53 22.47 -14.59
N THR A 90 -3.06 23.71 -14.54
CA THR A 90 -2.55 24.42 -15.72
C THR A 90 -1.04 24.22 -15.76
N SER A 91 -0.49 23.68 -16.84
CA SER A 91 0.97 23.73 -16.98
C SER A 91 1.41 25.19 -17.03
N TYR A 92 2.56 25.47 -16.43
CA TYR A 92 3.36 26.65 -16.71
C TYR A 92 3.85 26.63 -18.17
#